data_AF-A0A4V2E7K4-F1
#
_entry.id   AF-A0A4V2E7K4-F1
#
_cell.length_a   1.000
_cell.length_b   1.000
_cell.length_c   1.000
_cell.angle_alpha   90.00
_cell.angle_beta   90.00
_cell.angle_gamma   90.00
#
_symmetry.space_group_name_H-M   'P 1'
#
loop_
_entity.id
_entity.type
_entity.pdbx_description
1 polymer ?
#
loop_
_entity_poly.entity_id
_entity_poly.type
_entity_poly.pdbx_seq_one_letter_code
_entity_poly.pdbx_strand_id
1 'polypeptide(L)' 'MRSVIEHQNRALEFERQAEEASQPSLKRRYADLAACYRLLADERSRMIQSGEIFRDDLSF' A
#
# COMPACT_ATOMS: atom_id res chain seq x y z
N MET A 1 -12.76 -6.55 0.30
CA MET A 1 -11.30 -6.75 0.52
C MET A 1 -10.59 -5.64 -0.26
N ARG A 2 -9.53 -4.98 0.22
CA ARG A 2 -8.96 -3.82 -0.49
C ARG A 2 -8.22 -4.23 -1.78
N SER A 3 -8.28 -3.42 -2.83
CA SER A 3 -7.64 -3.70 -4.14
C SER A 3 -6.14 -3.39 -4.15
N VAL A 4 -5.40 -3.91 -5.14
CA VAL A 4 -3.96 -3.59 -5.34
C VAL A 4 -3.76 -2.08 -5.47
N ILE A 5 -4.63 -1.40 -6.24
CA ILE A 5 -4.58 0.04 -6.46
C ILE A 5 -4.81 0.80 -5.15
N GLU A 6 -5.74 0.35 -4.30
CA GLU A 6 -5.96 0.98 -3.00
C GLU A 6 -4.75 0.87 -2.09
N HIS A 7 -4.06 -0.27 -2.08
CA HIS A 7 -2.81 -0.42 -1.34
C HIS A 7 -1.70 0.48 -1.89
N GLN A 8 -1.56 0.60 -3.20
CA GLN A 8 -0.61 1.51 -3.84
C GLN A 8 -0.92 2.99 -3.51
N ASN A 9 -2.18 3.39 -3.59
CA ASN A 9 -2.61 4.75 -3.25
C ASN A 9 -2.30 5.08 -1.78
N ARG A 10 -2.51 4.13 -0.86
CA ARG A 10 -2.14 4.30 0.54
C ARG A 10 -0.64 4.41 0.75
N ALA A 11 0.17 3.61 0.03
CA ALA A 11 1.62 3.74 0.09
C ALA A 11 2.08 5.15 -0.30
N LEU A 12 1.56 5.67 -1.42
CA LEU A 12 1.87 7.02 -1.90
C LEU A 12 1.41 8.12 -0.91
N GLU A 13 0.24 7.95 -0.31
CA GLU A 13 -0.26 8.87 0.72
C GLU A 13 0.71 8.96 1.91
N PHE A 14 1.20 7.81 2.39
CA PHE A 14 2.14 7.77 3.50
C PHE A 14 3.54 8.26 3.11
N GLU A 15 3.99 8.05 1.86
CA GLU A 15 5.24 8.64 1.37
C GLU A 15 5.17 10.17 1.39
N ARG A 16 4.07 10.74 0.89
CA ARG A 16 3.84 12.19 0.96
C ARG A 16 3.82 12.69 2.41
N GLN A 17 3.14 11.98 3.31
CA GLN A 17 3.13 12.34 4.75
C GLN A 17 4.53 12.27 5.37
N ALA A 18 5.38 11.31 4.95
CA ALA A 18 6.76 11.22 5.40
C ALA A 18 7.62 12.40 4.90
N GLU A 19 7.37 12.89 3.70
CA GLU A 19 8.03 14.08 3.14
C GLU A 19 7.62 15.36 3.87
N GLU A 20 6.34 15.49 4.21
CA GLU A 20 5.76 16.65 4.90
C GLU A 20 6.06 16.65 6.42
N ALA A 21 6.38 15.50 7.02
CA ALA A 21 6.60 15.37 8.45
C ALA A 21 7.90 16.04 8.92
N SER A 22 7.78 17.01 9.83
CA SER A 22 8.92 17.69 10.44
C SER A 22 9.60 16.88 11.55
N GLN A 23 8.88 15.96 12.20
CA GLN A 23 9.43 15.13 13.27
C GLN A 23 10.10 13.87 12.70
N PRO A 24 11.39 13.59 12.99
CA PRO A 24 12.08 12.43 12.43
C PRO A 24 11.45 11.08 12.77
N SER A 25 10.92 10.94 13.98
CA SER A 25 10.22 9.73 14.43
C SER A 25 8.92 9.51 13.65
N LEU A 26 8.17 10.57 13.37
CA LEU A 26 6.93 10.52 12.62
C LEU A 26 7.20 10.22 11.13
N LYS A 27 8.21 10.87 10.55
CA LYS A 27 8.68 10.59 9.19
C LYS A 27 9.02 9.12 9.00
N ARG A 28 9.76 8.52 9.94
CA ARG A 28 10.09 7.10 9.92
C ARG A 28 8.84 6.22 9.96
N ARG A 29 7.89 6.52 10.86
CA ARG A 29 6.64 5.75 10.95
C ARG A 29 5.83 5.80 9.66
N TYR A 30 5.75 6.95 9.01
CA TYR A 30 5.07 7.07 7.72
C TYR A 30 5.80 6.31 6.61
N ALA A 31 7.14 6.37 6.57
CA ALA A 31 7.92 5.57 5.63
C ALA A 31 7.73 4.05 5.85
N ASP A 32 7.70 3.59 7.11
CA ASP A 32 7.45 2.20 7.45
C ASP A 32 6.03 1.76 7.01
N LEU A 33 5.03 2.61 7.21
CA LEU A 33 3.65 2.35 6.74
C LEU A 33 3.59 2.25 5.21
N ALA A 34 4.25 3.16 4.50
CA ALA A 34 4.32 3.09 3.03
C ALA A 34 4.95 1.78 2.53
N ALA A 35 6.01 1.32 3.19
CA ALA A 35 6.65 0.05 2.88
C ALA A 35 5.69 -1.13 3.11
N CYS A 36 4.97 -1.16 4.24
CA CYS A 36 3.96 -2.18 4.51
C CYS A 36 2.85 -2.21 3.44
N TYR A 37 2.36 -1.05 3.01
CA TYR A 37 1.34 -0.98 1.97
C TYR A 37 1.84 -1.45 0.60
N ARG A 38 3.11 -1.21 0.26
CA ARG A 38 3.74 -1.78 -0.94
C ARG A 38 3.81 -3.30 -0.87
N LEU A 39 4.22 -3.86 0.27
CA LEU A 39 4.25 -5.31 0.48
C LEU A 39 2.85 -5.93 0.32
N LEU A 40 1.81 -5.28 0.82
CA LEU A 40 0.43 -5.74 0.65
C LEU A 40 -0.03 -5.67 -0.81
N ALA A 41 0.32 -4.61 -1.53
CA ALA A 41 0.02 -4.49 -2.96
C ALA A 41 0.71 -5.59 -3.77
N ASP A 42 2.00 -5.84 -3.49
CA ASP A 42 2.80 -6.86 -4.16
C ASP A 42 2.26 -8.26 -3.88
N GLU A 43 1.95 -8.56 -2.61
CA GLU A 43 1.37 -9.85 -2.23
C GLU A 43 0.03 -10.07 -2.91
N ARG A 44 -0.86 -9.08 -2.89
CA ARG A 44 -2.15 -9.20 -3.56
C ARG A 44 -2.00 -9.35 -5.07
N SER A 45 -1.04 -8.67 -5.69
CA SER A 45 -0.71 -8.85 -7.11
C SER A 45 -0.25 -10.28 -7.40
N ARG A 46 0.61 -10.87 -6.54
CA ARG A 46 1.04 -12.27 -6.63
C ARG A 46 -0.13 -13.24 -6.50
N MET A 47 -1.03 -13.02 -5.55
CA MET A 47 -2.23 -13.85 -5.37
C MET A 47 -3.16 -13.78 -6.59
N ILE A 48 -3.31 -12.61 -7.21
CA ILE A 48 -4.09 -12.47 -8.47
C ILE A 48 -3.41 -13.22 -9.62
N GLN A 49 -2.09 -13.09 -9.75
CA GLN A 49 -1.32 -13.73 -10.83
C GLN A 49 -1.28 -15.26 -10.70
N SER A 50 -1.25 -15.78 -9.48
CA SER A 50 -1.31 -17.22 -9.19
C SER A 50 -2.73 -17.79 -9.29
N GLY A 51 -3.75 -16.94 -9.42
CA GLY A 51 -5.15 -17.35 -9.48
C GLY A 51 -5.74 -17.74 -8.12
N GLU A 52 -5.04 -17.45 -7.01
CA GLU A 52 -5.53 -17.69 -5.64
C GLU A 52 -6.69 -16.77 -5.28
N ILE A 53 -6.78 -15.59 -5.90
CA ILE A 53 -7.90 -14.66 -5.77
C ILE A 53 -8.32 -14.10 -7.13
N PHE A 54 -9.63 -13.91 -7.31
CA PHE A 54 -10.18 -13.32 -8.53
C PHE A 54 -9.92 -11.81 -8.58
N ARG A 55 -9.62 -11.32 -9.79
CA ARG A 55 -9.32 -9.91 -10.07
C ARG A 55 -10.50 -8.96 -9.77
N ASP A 56 -11.72 -9.50 -9.66
CA ASP A 56 -12.99 -8.77 -9.57
C ASP A 56 -13.43 -8.31 -8.17
N ASP A 57 -12.56 -8.35 -7.16
CA ASP A 57 -12.71 -7.55 -5.92
C ASP A 57 -12.50 -6.02 -6.20
N LEU A 58 -12.79 -5.59 -7.42
CA LEU A 58 -12.76 -4.24 -7.96
C LEU A 58 -14.20 -3.73 -8.11
N SER A 59 -14.94 -3.67 -7.00
CA SER A 59 -16.24 -2.99 -6.98
C SER A 59 -16.03 -1.51 -6.68
N PHE A 60 -16.56 -0.67 -7.57
CA PHE A 60 -16.60 0.80 -7.54
C PHE A 60 -17.16 1.38 -6.23
#